data_AF-R6C679-F1
#
_entry.id   AF-R6C679-F1
#
_cell.length_a   1.000
_cell.length_b   1.000
_cell.length_c   1.000
_cell.angle_alpha   90.00
_cell.angle_beta   90.00
_cell.angle_gamma   90.00
#
_symmetry.space_group_name_H-M   'P 1'
#
loop_
_entity.id
_entity.type
_entity.pdbx_description
1 polymer ?
#
loop_
_entity_poly.entity_id
_entity_poly.type
_entity_poly.pdbx_seq_one_letter_code
_entity_poly.pdbx_strand_id
1 'polypeptide(L)' 'MPGKGIVMKLTEDMIENLKCTGCPDTEIRRIGEMENEDVQLQALNCYRKCLLECVHAEQKKLEYLDYLIYEIKKKKDK' A
#
# COMPACT_ATOMS: atom_id res chain seq x y z
N MET A 1 20.08 32.35 4.36
CA MET A 1 19.29 31.80 5.48
C MET A 1 18.38 30.73 4.90
N PRO A 2 18.43 29.46 5.36
CA PRO A 2 17.49 28.46 4.88
C PRO A 2 16.11 28.79 5.46
N GLY A 3 15.12 28.99 4.59
CA GLY A 3 13.74 29.25 4.98
C GLY A 3 13.22 28.08 5.81
N LYS A 4 12.57 28.39 6.93
CA LYS A 4 11.77 27.42 7.68
C LYS A 4 10.66 26.93 6.74
N GLY A 5 10.86 25.75 6.14
CA GLY A 5 9.79 25.02 5.48
C GLY A 5 8.70 24.79 6.51
N ILE A 6 7.48 25.23 6.21
CA ILE A 6 6.32 24.90 7.03
C ILE A 6 6.15 23.39 6.90
N VAL A 7 6.39 22.66 7.99
CA VAL A 7 6.06 21.23 8.08
C VAL A 7 4.56 21.13 7.89
N MET A 8 4.12 20.63 6.73
CA MET A 8 2.70 20.39 6.48
C MET A 8 2.29 19.17 7.29
N LYS A 9 1.39 19.38 8.25
CA LYS A 9 0.84 18.30 9.06
C LYS A 9 -0.33 17.67 8.30
N LEU A 10 -0.40 16.33 8.29
CA LEU A 10 -1.56 15.61 7.77
C LEU A 10 -2.83 16.04 8.52
N THR A 11 -3.91 16.26 7.78
CA THR A 11 -5.24 16.50 8.35
C THR A 11 -5.85 15.18 8.85
N GLU A 12 -6.89 15.27 9.68
CA GLU A 12 -7.61 14.07 10.14
C GLU A 12 -8.18 13.26 8.95
N ASP A 13 -8.80 13.93 7.97
CA ASP A 13 -9.30 13.28 6.76
C ASP A 13 -8.20 12.55 5.98
N MET A 14 -6.99 13.11 5.91
CA MET A 14 -5.86 12.45 5.26
C MET A 14 -5.41 11.21 6.04
N ILE A 15 -5.41 11.28 7.38
CA ILE A 15 -5.08 10.16 8.26
C ILE A 15 -6.13 9.04 8.11
N GLU A 16 -7.42 9.38 8.11
CA GLU A 16 -8.50 8.41 7.88
C GLU A 16 -8.40 7.75 6.49
N ASN A 17 -8.12 8.53 5.45
CA ASN A 17 -7.90 8.00 4.11
C ASN A 17 -6.73 7.02 4.07
N LEU A 18 -5.61 7.31 4.75
CA LEU A 18 -4.47 6.40 4.83
C LEU A 18 -4.82 5.11 5.59
N LYS A 19 -5.59 5.20 6.70
CA LYS A 19 -6.09 4.01 7.41
C LYS A 19 -6.95 3.14 6.50
N CYS A 20 -7.81 3.73 5.68
CA CYS A 20 -8.64 3.01 4.71
C CYS A 20 -7.83 2.25 3.64
N THR A 21 -6.58 2.65 3.38
CA THR A 21 -5.67 1.89 2.49
C THR A 21 -4.99 0.71 3.18
N GLY A 22 -5.19 0.53 4.50
CA GLY A 22 -4.45 -0.42 5.32
C GLY A 22 -3.05 0.08 5.70
N CYS A 23 -2.79 1.39 5.60
CA CYS A 23 -1.50 1.95 6.00
C CYS A 23 -1.35 1.84 7.52
N PRO A 24 -0.26 1.24 8.04
CA PRO A 24 -0.08 1.10 9.49
C PRO A 24 0.02 2.46 10.19
N ASP A 25 -0.55 2.59 11.39
CA ASP A 25 -0.50 3.82 12.18
C ASP A 25 0.95 4.33 12.42
N THR A 26 1.92 3.41 12.46
CA THR A 26 3.35 3.74 12.57
C THR A 26 3.88 4.47 11.33
N GLU A 27 3.47 4.04 10.13
CA GLU A 27 3.86 4.71 8.88
C GLU A 27 3.09 6.02 8.69
N ILE A 28 1.81 6.07 9.06
CA ILE A 28 1.02 7.30 9.01
C ILE A 28 1.66 8.39 9.89
N ARG A 29 2.05 8.03 11.12
CA ARG A 29 2.76 8.93 12.02
C ARG A 29 4.09 9.39 11.42
N ARG A 30 4.88 8.44 10.90
CA ARG A 30 6.17 8.73 10.26
C ARG A 30 6.03 9.71 9.09
N ILE A 31 5.00 9.55 8.25
CA ILE A 31 4.73 10.45 7.12
C ILE A 31 4.35 11.84 7.63
N GLY A 32 3.48 11.93 8.64
CA GLY A 32 3.06 13.22 9.21
C GLY A 32 4.18 14.02 9.90
N GLU A 33 5.31 13.39 10.22
CA GLU A 33 6.49 14.00 10.84
C GLU A 33 7.57 14.41 9.82
N MET A 34 7.36 14.14 8.52
CA MET A 34 8.34 14.46 7.47
C MET A 34 8.46 15.97 7.23
N GLU A 35 9.66 16.38 6.83
CA GLU A 35 10.08 17.79 6.74
C GLU A 35 9.33 18.64 5.70
N ASN A 36 8.85 18.03 4.62
CA ASN A 36 8.13 18.71 3.55
C ASN A 36 7.23 17.74 2.76
N GLU A 37 6.37 18.32 1.93
CA GLU A 37 5.38 17.60 1.11
C GLU A 37 6.04 16.66 0.08
N ASP A 38 7.19 17.03 -0.51
CA ASP A 38 7.88 16.18 -1.49
C ASP A 38 8.34 14.86 -0.86
N VAL A 39 8.86 14.91 0.37
CA VAL A 39 9.27 13.72 1.12
C VAL A 39 8.06 12.88 1.53
N GLN A 40 6.95 13.52 1.93
CA GLN A 40 5.68 12.83 2.21
C GLN A 40 5.15 12.11 0.96
N LEU A 41 5.11 12.79 -0.18
CA LEU A 41 4.69 12.21 -1.46
C LEU A 41 5.60 11.06 -1.89
N GLN A 42 6.91 11.17 -1.69
CA GLN A 42 7.84 10.08 -1.96
C GLN A 42 7.54 8.86 -1.09
N ALA A 43 7.27 9.05 0.21
CA ALA A 43 6.92 7.97 1.11
C ALA A 43 5.59 7.29 0.72
N LEU A 44 4.58 8.07 0.33
CA LEU A 44 3.30 7.55 -0.17
C LEU A 44 3.47 6.77 -1.48
N ASN A 45 4.34 7.22 -2.39
CA ASN A 45 4.65 6.48 -3.62
C ASN A 45 5.37 5.15 -3.34
N CYS A 46 6.26 5.13 -2.34
CA CYS A 46 6.86 3.87 -1.87
C CYS A 46 5.79 2.92 -1.31
N TYR A 47 4.88 3.43 -0.48
CA TYR A 47 3.78 2.63 0.06
C TYR A 47 2.85 2.08 -1.06
N ARG A 48 2.53 2.91 -2.06
CA ARG A 48 1.79 2.48 -3.27
C ARG A 48 2.50 1.32 -3.98
N LYS A 49 3.83 1.36 -4.08
CA LYS A 49 4.61 0.27 -4.69
C LYS A 49 4.49 -1.01 -3.87
N CYS A 50 4.57 -0.93 -2.55
CA CYS A 50 4.37 -2.09 -1.67
C CYS A 50 2.97 -2.71 -1.84
N LEU A 51 1.91 -1.90 -1.91
CA LEU A 51 0.56 -2.38 -2.18
C LEU A 51 0.48 -3.13 -3.52
N LEU A 52 1.12 -2.60 -4.56
CA LEU A 52 1.15 -3.25 -5.87
C LEU A 52 1.90 -4.59 -5.84
N GLU A 53 3.01 -4.66 -5.09
CA GLU A 53 3.75 -5.91 -4.87
C GLU A 53 2.88 -6.96 -4.14
N CYS A 54 2.08 -6.53 -3.14
CA CYS A 54 1.11 -7.41 -2.49
C CYS A 54 0.05 -7.92 -3.47
N VAL A 55 -0.51 -7.04 -4.33
CA VAL A 55 -1.48 -7.44 -5.35
C VAL A 55 -0.90 -8.47 -6.30
N HIS A 56 0.32 -8.26 -6.82
CA HIS A 56 0.99 -9.22 -7.69
C HIS A 56 1.26 -10.56 -6.98
N ALA A 57 1.61 -10.53 -5.70
CA ALA A 57 1.83 -11.74 -4.91
C ALA A 57 0.53 -12.54 -4.72
N GLU A 58 -0.57 -11.88 -4.37
CA GLU A 58 -1.89 -12.53 -4.24
C GLU A 58 -2.41 -13.04 -5.57
N GLN A 59 -2.21 -12.29 -6.66
CA GLN A 59 -2.56 -12.74 -8.01
C GLN A 59 -1.84 -14.05 -8.36
N LYS A 60 -0.54 -14.16 -8.08
CA LYS A 60 0.23 -15.40 -8.32
C LYS A 60 -0.31 -16.57 -7.49
N LYS A 61 -0.73 -16.34 -6.25
CA LYS A 61 -1.36 -17.38 -5.42
C LYS A 61 -2.69 -17.86 -6.03
N LEU A 62 -3.50 -16.92 -6.51
CA LEU A 62 -4.76 -17.24 -7.20
C LEU A 62 -4.52 -18.07 -8.46
N GLU A 63 -3.53 -17.73 -9.28
CA GLU A 63 -3.18 -18.52 -10.47
C GLU A 63 -2.87 -19.99 -10.14
N TYR A 64 -2.11 -20.24 -9.09
CA TYR A 64 -1.83 -21.62 -8.64
C TYR A 64 -3.09 -22.33 -8.14
N LEU A 65 -3.95 -21.63 -7.40
CA LEU A 65 -5.19 -22.18 -6.88
C LEU A 65 -6.17 -22.52 -8.01
N ASP A 66 -6.30 -21.63 -8.99
CA ASP A 66 -7.15 -21.82 -10.17
C ASP A 66 -6.70 -23.03 -10.99
N TYR A 67 -5.38 -23.18 -11.17
CA TYR A 67 -4.82 -24.36 -11.82
C TYR A 67 -5.16 -25.66 -11.06
N LEU A 68 -5.04 -25.65 -9.73
CA LEU A 68 -5.40 -26.81 -8.92
C LEU A 68 -6.90 -27.15 -9.05
N ILE A 69 -7.77 -26.14 -9.01
CA ILE A 69 -9.22 -26.30 -9.21
C ILE A 69 -9.50 -26.91 -10.57
N TYR A 70 -8.86 -26.42 -11.63
CA TYR A 70 -8.99 -26.96 -12.98
C TYR A 70 -8.59 -28.44 -13.05
N GLU A 71 -7.44 -28.82 -12.48
CA GLU A 71 -6.98 -30.20 -12.47
C GLU A 71 -7.93 -31.15 -11.73
N ILE A 72 -8.54 -30.70 -10.63
CA ILE A 72 -9.55 -31.47 -9.90
C ILE A 72 -10.82 -31.65 -10.76
N LYS A 73 -11.32 -30.59 -11.38
CA LYS A 73 -12.51 -30.64 -12.24
C LYS A 73 -12.30 -31.60 -13.42
N LYS A 74 -11.17 -31.47 -14.12
CA LYS A 74 -10.78 -32.33 -15.24
C LYS A 74 -10.69 -33.82 -14.87
N LYS A 75 -10.30 -34.15 -13.63
CA LYS A 75 -10.28 -35.54 -13.15
C LYS A 75 -11.67 -36.08 -12.82
N LYS A 76 -12.60 -35.22 -12.39
CA LYS A 76 -13.99 -35.59 -12.11
C LYS A 76 -14.79 -35.88 -13.39
N ASP A 77 -14.46 -35.18 -14.47
CA ASP A 77 -15.13 -35.30 -15.77
C ASP A 77 -14.56 -36.45 -16.65
N LYS A 78 -13.67 -37.28 -16.09
CA LYS A 78 -13.12 -38.50 -16.70
C LYS A 78 -13.69 -39.74 -16.02
#